data_AF-A0A9Q4CX01-F1
#
_entry.id   AF-A0A9Q4CX01-F1
#
_cell.length_a   1.000
_cell.length_b   1.000
_cell.length_c   1.000
_cell.angle_alpha   90.00
_cell.angle_beta   90.00
_cell.angle_gamma   90.00
#
_symmetry.space_group_name_H-M   'P 1'
#
loop_
_entity.id
_entity.type
_entity.pdbx_description
1 polymer ?
#
loop_
_entity_poly.entity_id
_entity_poly.type
_entity_poly.pdbx_seq_one_letter_code
_entity_poly.pdbx_strand_id
1 'polypeptide(L)'
;MSNYGYVSEQSRKSKTIRALYEFLKANVSRNLWKSRSDRQDFEGHNGIPVPLQERHRVLALRLHDEHLSPYFKTDMNLFHLLMMDESIEVVVFESGSGWLLEFEGLPSGPKPFGQQGHDTR
;
A
#
# COMPACT_ATOMS: atom_id res chain seq x y z
N MET A 1 14.09 -1.07 -0.02
CA MET A 1 13.41 -1.74 -1.16
C MET A 1 11.94 -1.59 -0.90
N SER A 2 11.18 -1.03 -1.84
CA SER A 2 9.77 -0.70 -1.67
C SER A 2 8.91 -1.81 -2.25
N ASN A 3 7.92 -2.27 -1.49
CA ASN A 3 6.91 -3.22 -1.91
C ASN A 3 5.75 -2.50 -2.60
N TYR A 4 4.89 -3.26 -3.28
CA TYR A 4 3.73 -2.68 -3.93
C TYR A 4 2.46 -3.53 -3.76
N GLY A 5 1.32 -2.87 -3.80
CA GLY A 5 0.00 -3.48 -3.93
C GLY A 5 -0.78 -2.76 -5.03
N TYR A 6 -1.08 -3.48 -6.10
CA TYR A 6 -1.95 -3.02 -7.17
C TYR A 6 -3.37 -3.53 -6.94
N VAL A 7 -4.34 -2.60 -6.91
CA VAL A 7 -5.76 -2.86 -6.72
C VAL A 7 -6.50 -2.48 -7.99
N SER A 8 -7.12 -3.45 -8.66
CA SER A 8 -7.86 -3.19 -9.90
C SER A 8 -9.15 -2.42 -9.65
N GLU A 9 -9.66 -1.74 -10.68
CA GLU A 9 -10.91 -0.99 -10.59
C GLU A 9 -12.14 -1.84 -10.21
N GLN A 10 -12.10 -3.15 -10.48
CA GLN A 10 -13.17 -4.09 -10.13
C GLN A 10 -13.14 -4.52 -8.66
N SER A 11 -12.06 -4.22 -7.92
CA SER A 11 -11.98 -4.48 -6.49
C SER A 11 -13.01 -3.65 -5.73
N ARG A 12 -13.58 -4.23 -4.67
CA ARG A 12 -14.46 -3.51 -3.73
C ARG A 12 -13.73 -2.38 -3.01
N LYS A 13 -12.38 -2.43 -2.94
CA LYS A 13 -11.52 -1.45 -2.29
C LYS A 13 -11.17 -0.26 -3.21
N SER A 14 -11.37 -0.38 -4.53
CA SER A 14 -11.05 0.69 -5.51
C SER A 14 -11.72 2.02 -5.15
N LYS A 15 -13.03 2.00 -4.86
CA LYS A 15 -13.80 3.21 -4.53
C LYS A 15 -13.23 3.95 -3.30
N THR A 16 -12.78 3.21 -2.29
CA THR A 16 -12.20 3.79 -1.08
C THR A 16 -10.83 4.37 -1.37
N ILE A 17 -10.01 3.72 -2.19
CA ILE A 17 -8.70 4.23 -2.61
C ILE A 17 -8.86 5.51 -3.44
N ARG A 18 -9.83 5.56 -4.36
CA ARG A 18 -10.16 6.78 -5.10
C ARG A 18 -10.52 7.94 -4.17
N ALA A 19 -11.37 7.70 -3.18
CA ALA A 19 -11.76 8.72 -2.22
C ALA A 19 -10.57 9.22 -1.39
N LEU A 20 -9.68 8.31 -0.98
CA LEU A 20 -8.41 8.67 -0.33
C LEU A 20 -7.54 9.52 -1.26
N TYR A 21 -7.35 9.12 -2.51
CA TYR A 21 -6.51 9.81 -3.47
C TYR A 21 -7.00 11.23 -3.75
N GLU A 22 -8.30 11.42 -4.00
CA GLU A 22 -8.89 12.76 -4.19
C GLU A 22 -8.75 13.64 -2.95
N PHE A 23 -8.88 13.07 -1.76
CA PHE A 23 -8.60 13.78 -0.52
C PHE A 23 -7.13 14.21 -0.44
N LEU A 24 -6.19 13.31 -0.72
CA LEU A 24 -4.75 13.62 -0.69
C LEU A 24 -4.39 14.68 -1.73
N LYS A 25 -4.97 14.60 -2.92
CA LYS A 25 -4.80 15.56 -4.01
C LYS A 25 -5.19 16.99 -3.63
N ALA A 26 -6.21 17.14 -2.78
CA ALA A 26 -6.64 18.45 -2.29
C ALA A 26 -5.76 18.98 -1.13
N ASN A 27 -5.11 18.11 -0.36
CA ASN A 27 -4.48 18.46 0.91
C ASN A 27 -2.94 18.36 0.92
N VAL A 28 -2.36 17.59 0.01
CA VAL A 28 -0.90 17.37 -0.08
C VAL A 28 -0.31 18.26 -1.15
N SER A 29 0.69 19.05 -0.75
CA SER A 29 1.39 19.96 -1.66
C SER A 29 2.01 19.23 -2.86
N ARG A 30 1.83 19.77 -4.06
CA ARG A 30 2.27 19.16 -5.33
C ARG A 30 3.78 18.92 -5.42
N ASN A 31 4.60 19.68 -4.69
CA ASN A 31 6.05 19.46 -4.65
C ASN A 31 6.45 18.13 -3.98
N LEU A 32 5.55 17.50 -3.22
CA LEU A 32 5.78 16.20 -2.59
C LEU A 32 5.32 15.03 -3.47
N TRP A 33 4.67 15.31 -4.60
CA TRP A 33 4.15 14.26 -5.46
C TRP A 33 5.28 13.58 -6.23
N LYS A 34 5.17 12.27 -6.39
CA LYS A 34 6.05 11.45 -7.21
C LYS A 34 5.45 11.37 -8.61
N SER A 35 6.23 11.70 -9.64
CA SER A 35 5.71 11.76 -11.02
C SER A 35 5.27 10.39 -11.55
N ARG A 36 6.08 9.36 -11.29
CA ARG A 36 5.91 8.01 -11.84
C ARG A 36 6.43 6.94 -10.88
N SER A 37 5.85 5.76 -10.97
CA SER A 37 6.35 4.52 -10.41
C SER A 37 6.16 3.38 -11.41
N ASP A 38 7.17 2.54 -11.56
CA ASP A 38 7.11 1.35 -12.40
C ASP A 38 7.29 0.11 -11.51
N ARG A 39 6.24 -0.71 -11.40
CA ARG A 39 6.23 -1.94 -10.59
C ARG A 39 5.75 -3.12 -11.41
N GLN A 40 6.70 -3.98 -11.79
CA GLN A 40 6.43 -5.11 -12.71
C GLN A 40 5.73 -4.60 -13.98
N ASP A 41 4.46 -4.97 -14.17
CA ASP A 41 3.64 -4.59 -15.32
C ASP A 41 2.71 -3.39 -15.05
N PHE A 42 2.80 -2.77 -13.86
CA PHE A 42 1.95 -1.65 -13.45
C PHE A 42 2.71 -0.34 -13.48
N GLU A 43 2.26 0.57 -14.34
CA GLU A 43 2.70 1.97 -14.34
C GLU A 43 1.75 2.79 -13.46
N GLY A 44 2.33 3.48 -12.48
CA GLY A 44 1.68 4.46 -11.64
C GLY A 44 2.11 5.88 -12.01
N HIS A 45 1.19 6.83 -12.02
CA HIS A 45 1.43 8.25 -12.25
C HIS A 45 0.83 9.09 -11.12
N ASN A 46 1.31 10.33 -10.99
CA ASN A 46 0.82 11.31 -10.01
C ASN A 46 0.76 10.75 -8.57
N GLY A 47 1.81 10.06 -8.14
CA GLY A 47 1.88 9.45 -6.81
C GLY A 47 1.83 10.48 -5.69
N ILE A 48 0.89 10.32 -4.76
CA ILE A 48 0.74 11.22 -3.62
C ILE A 48 1.14 10.48 -2.34
N PRO A 49 2.15 10.98 -1.58
CA PRO A 49 2.51 10.38 -0.31
C PRO A 49 1.38 10.57 0.70
N VAL A 50 1.07 9.51 1.44
CA VAL A 50 0.05 9.51 2.48
C VAL A 50 0.65 10.08 3.77
N PRO A 51 0.20 11.24 4.27
CA PRO A 51 0.67 11.78 5.54
C PRO A 51 0.40 10.82 6.69
N LEU A 52 1.23 10.87 7.74
CA LEU A 52 1.12 9.99 8.90
C LEU A 52 -0.31 9.96 9.48
N GLN A 53 -0.95 11.13 9.58
CA GLN A 53 -2.31 11.26 10.12
C GLN A 53 -3.36 10.51 9.29
N GLU A 54 -3.08 10.21 8.02
CA GLU A 54 -4.03 9.58 7.09
C GLU A 54 -3.70 8.11 6.78
N ARG A 55 -2.57 7.59 7.28
CA ARG A 55 -2.15 6.20 7.04
C ARG A 55 -3.16 5.18 7.57
N HIS A 56 -3.88 5.50 8.64
CA HIS A 56 -4.98 4.69 9.16
C HIS A 56 -6.04 4.37 8.09
N ARG A 57 -6.27 5.25 7.11
CA ARG A 57 -7.22 5.00 6.01
C ARG A 57 -6.73 3.91 5.06
N VAL A 58 -5.42 3.84 4.81
CA VAL A 58 -4.80 2.77 4.03
C VAL A 58 -4.90 1.44 4.79
N LEU A 59 -4.60 1.44 6.09
CA LEU A 59 -4.72 0.24 6.93
C LEU A 59 -6.17 -0.26 7.01
N ALA A 60 -7.14 0.66 7.05
CA ALA A 60 -8.56 0.35 7.02
C ALA A 60 -9.03 -0.31 5.71
N LEU A 61 -8.25 -0.23 4.62
CA LEU A 61 -8.54 -0.98 3.40
C LEU A 61 -8.47 -2.48 3.63
N ARG A 62 -7.72 -2.97 4.63
CA ARG A 62 -7.52 -4.42 4.90
C ARG A 62 -7.13 -5.19 3.64
N LEU A 63 -6.01 -4.80 3.02
CA LEU A 63 -5.56 -5.39 1.75
C LEU A 63 -5.32 -6.91 1.85
N HIS A 64 -5.02 -7.43 3.05
CA HIS A 64 -4.89 -8.86 3.31
C HIS A 64 -6.15 -9.67 2.93
N ASP A 65 -7.34 -9.08 3.04
CA ASP A 65 -8.60 -9.74 2.64
C ASP A 65 -8.65 -10.10 1.15
N GLU A 66 -7.85 -9.41 0.33
CA GLU A 66 -7.78 -9.62 -1.12
C GLU A 66 -6.48 -10.29 -1.58
N HIS A 67 -5.63 -10.80 -0.68
CA HIS A 67 -4.31 -11.34 -1.05
C HIS A 67 -4.34 -12.42 -2.16
N LEU A 68 -5.42 -13.22 -2.23
CA LEU A 68 -5.61 -14.26 -3.25
C LEU A 68 -6.68 -13.89 -4.30
N SER A 69 -7.19 -12.66 -4.26
CA SER A 69 -8.17 -12.14 -5.20
C SER A 69 -7.52 -11.89 -6.56
N PRO A 70 -8.23 -12.11 -7.69
CA PRO A 70 -7.73 -11.68 -8.99
C PRO A 70 -7.57 -10.16 -9.12
N TYR A 71 -8.26 -9.39 -8.26
CA TYR A 71 -8.29 -7.93 -8.28
C TYR A 71 -7.17 -7.26 -7.48
N PHE A 72 -6.31 -8.04 -6.83
CA PHE A 72 -5.18 -7.52 -6.07
C PHE A 72 -3.90 -8.25 -6.47
N LYS A 73 -2.87 -7.50 -6.84
CA LYS A 73 -1.55 -8.01 -7.25
C LYS A 73 -0.48 -7.37 -6.40
N THR A 74 0.44 -8.15 -5.86
CA THR A 74 1.44 -7.65 -4.93
C THR A 74 2.68 -8.53 -4.93
N ASP A 75 3.84 -7.95 -4.64
CA ASP A 75 5.07 -8.69 -4.29
C ASP A 75 5.16 -9.05 -2.79
N MET A 76 4.16 -8.65 -2.01
CA MET A 76 4.06 -8.93 -0.59
C MET A 76 3.43 -10.31 -0.34
N ASN A 77 3.96 -11.02 0.66
CA ASN A 77 3.28 -12.18 1.21
C ASN A 77 2.19 -11.73 2.21
N LEU A 78 1.36 -12.68 2.64
CA LEU A 78 0.29 -12.42 3.62
C LEU A 78 0.80 -11.80 4.93
N PHE A 79 1.97 -12.22 5.40
CA PHE A 79 2.54 -11.71 6.65
C PHE A 79 2.89 -10.22 6.55
N HIS A 80 3.49 -9.78 5.43
CA HIS A 80 3.74 -8.36 5.18
C HIS A 80 2.43 -7.55 5.25
N LEU A 81 1.34 -8.05 4.64
CA LEU A 81 0.05 -7.39 4.65
C LEU A 81 -0.60 -7.32 6.04
N LEU A 82 -0.37 -8.34 6.88
CA LEU A 82 -0.88 -8.40 8.25
C LEU A 82 -0.05 -7.56 9.23
N MET A 83 1.24 -7.37 8.95
CA MET A 83 2.16 -6.58 9.77
C MET A 83 2.14 -5.09 9.44
N MET A 84 1.29 -4.65 8.51
CA MET A 84 1.22 -3.23 8.17
C MET A 84 0.76 -2.39 9.36
N ASP A 85 1.50 -1.33 9.65
CA ASP A 85 1.17 -0.35 10.67
C ASP A 85 1.39 1.09 10.15
N GLU A 86 1.13 2.08 11.02
CA GLU A 86 1.25 3.49 10.66
C GLU A 86 2.69 3.95 10.45
N SER A 87 3.71 3.15 10.81
CA SER A 87 5.12 3.51 10.60
C SER A 87 5.52 3.41 9.13
N ILE A 88 4.85 2.53 8.37
CA ILE A 88 5.11 2.28 6.96
C ILE A 88 4.75 3.51 6.12
N GLU A 89 5.67 3.94 5.28
CA GLU A 89 5.42 5.01 4.34
C GLU A 89 4.61 4.46 3.15
N VAL A 90 3.59 5.21 2.75
CA VAL A 90 2.71 4.82 1.66
C VAL A 90 2.64 5.94 0.63
N VAL A 91 2.69 5.56 -0.65
CA VAL A 91 2.40 6.47 -1.77
C VAL A 91 1.32 5.83 -2.62
N VAL A 92 0.29 6.61 -2.97
CA VAL A 92 -0.82 6.15 -3.81
C VAL A 92 -0.71 6.80 -5.18
N PHE A 93 -0.67 5.98 -6.23
CA PHE A 93 -0.58 6.39 -7.63
C PHE A 93 -1.87 6.04 -8.38
N GLU A 94 -2.23 6.89 -9.34
CA GLU A 94 -3.19 6.55 -10.39
C GLU A 94 -2.53 5.54 -11.32
N SER A 95 -3.25 4.48 -11.71
CA SER A 95 -2.77 3.48 -12.67
C SER A 95 -3.88 3.18 -13.67
N GLY A 96 -3.53 2.83 -14.91
CA GLY A 96 -4.47 2.83 -16.03
C GLY A 96 -5.76 2.00 -15.84
N SER A 97 -5.71 0.94 -15.02
CA SER A 97 -6.88 0.09 -14.73
C SER A 97 -7.12 -0.14 -13.23
N GLY A 98 -6.61 0.77 -12.39
CA GLY A 98 -6.68 0.61 -10.94
C GLY A 98 -5.82 1.61 -10.17
N TRP A 99 -5.34 1.16 -9.02
CA TRP A 99 -4.57 1.95 -8.08
C TRP A 99 -3.31 1.22 -7.69
N LEU A 100 -2.18 1.91 -7.73
CA LEU A 100 -0.90 1.37 -7.28
C LEU A 100 -0.54 2.00 -5.94
N LEU A 101 -0.39 1.17 -4.92
CA LEU A 101 0.13 1.57 -3.62
C LEU A 101 1.56 1.09 -3.50
N GLU A 102 2.47 1.99 -3.16
CA GLU A 102 3.84 1.65 -2.78
C GLU A 102 3.99 1.72 -1.27
N PHE A 103 4.70 0.74 -0.72
CA PHE A 103 4.96 0.61 0.71
C PHE A 103 6.47 0.60 0.95
N GLU A 104 6.93 1.48 1.84
CA GLU A 104 8.33 1.57 2.24
C GLU A 104 8.46 1.44 3.77
N GLY A 105 9.46 0.67 4.21
CA GLY A 105 9.64 0.33 5.63
C GLY A 105 8.99 -0.98 6.07
N LEU A 106 8.48 -1.80 5.14
CA LEU A 106 8.02 -3.15 5.46
C LEU A 106 9.20 -4.04 5.90
N PRO A 107 9.10 -4.75 7.04
CA PRO A 107 10.12 -5.69 7.46
C PRO A 107 10.16 -6.89 6.50
N SER A 108 11.37 -7.34 6.17
CA SER A 108 11.61 -8.43 5.21
C SER A 108 11.18 -9.82 5.70
N GLY A 109 10.75 -9.92 6.95
CA GLY A 109 10.30 -11.16 7.57
C GLY A 109 9.55 -10.88 8.88
N PRO A 110 8.86 -11.89 9.44
CA PRO A 110 8.21 -11.74 10.73
C PRO A 110 9.24 -11.29 11.76
N LYS A 111 8.90 -10.26 12.57
CA LYS A 111 9.66 -10.02 13.79
C LYS A 111 9.63 -11.32 14.59
N PRO A 112 10.78 -11.82 15.05
CA PRO A 112 10.76 -13.02 15.85
C PRO A 112 9.91 -12.79 17.10
N PHE A 113 8.94 -13.68 17.33
CA PHE A 113 8.14 -13.70 18.55
C PHE A 113 8.86 -14.49 19.65
N GLY A 114 8.66 -14.10 20.91
CA GLY A 114 9.24 -14.72 22.11
C GLY A 114 10.29 -13.86 22.84
N GLN A 115 10.44 -14.06 24.15
CA GLN A 115 11.40 -13.32 25.02
C GLN A 115 12.86 -13.41 24.55
N GLN A 116 13.20 -14.32 23.64
CA GLN A 116 14.56 -14.55 23.13
C GLN A 116 14.66 -14.57 21.59
N GLY A 117 13.64 -14.09 20.87
CA GLY A 117 13.74 -13.95 19.42
C GLY A 117 13.74 -15.27 18.61
N HIS A 118 13.43 -16.41 19.24
CA HIS A 118 13.23 -17.69 18.56
C HIS A 118 12.22 -18.54 19.35
N ASP A 119 10.93 -18.24 19.26
CA ASP A 119 9.89 -19.20 19.66
C ASP A 119 9.25 -19.78 18.40
N THR A 120 9.37 -21.11 18.22
CA THR A 120 8.84 -21.87 17.08
C THR A 120 7.48 -22.48 17.38
N ARG A 121 6.81 -22.06 18.46
CA ARG A 121 5.46 -22.48 18.82
C ARG A 121 4.39 -21.62 18.14
#